data_AF-A0A0Q7QKK8-F1
#
_entry.id   AF-A0A0Q7QKK8-F1
#
_cell.length_a   1.000
_cell.length_b   1.000
_cell.length_c   1.000
_cell.angle_alpha   90.00
_cell.angle_beta   90.00
_cell.angle_gamma   90.00
#
_symmetry.space_group_name_H-M   'P 1'
#
loop_
_entity.id
_entity.type
_entity.pdbx_description
1 polymer ?
#
loop_
_entity_poly.entity_id
_entity_poly.type
_entity_poly.pdbx_seq_one_letter_code
_entity_poly.pdbx_strand_id
1 'polypeptide(L)' 'MVNRARAAYDDSVPAALRAARQAFDEATARHEAAIAEARDAWASALAAAVEAGMSYREVAAEVGVSPTSISAALKARG' A
#
# COMPACT_ATOMS: atom_id res chain seq x y z
N MET A 1 -40.52 -22.86 17.62
CA MET A 1 -39.35 -22.27 16.94
C MET A 1 -38.67 -21.35 17.95
N VAL A 2 -37.56 -21.80 18.55
CA VAL A 2 -36.94 -21.07 19.68
C VAL A 2 -36.13 -19.90 19.12
N ASN A 3 -36.70 -18.71 19.19
CA ASN A 3 -35.94 -17.48 19.00
C ASN A 3 -35.08 -17.31 20.26
N ARG A 4 -33.81 -17.73 20.23
CA ARG A 4 -32.87 -17.49 21.35
C ARG A 4 -32.81 -15.99 21.55
N ALA A 5 -33.35 -15.50 22.67
CA ALA A 5 -33.26 -14.10 23.06
C ALA A 5 -31.79 -13.67 22.98
N ARG A 6 -31.47 -12.83 21.99
CA ARG A 6 -30.14 -12.24 21.83
C ARG A 6 -29.91 -11.40 23.07
N ALA A 7 -28.83 -11.68 23.81
CA ALA A 7 -28.45 -10.83 24.94
C ALA A 7 -28.34 -9.39 24.44
N ALA A 8 -29.11 -8.48 25.05
CA ALA A 8 -28.99 -7.06 24.80
C ALA A 8 -27.59 -6.63 25.29
N TYR A 9 -26.81 -6.06 24.39
CA TYR A 9 -25.54 -5.44 24.75
C TYR A 9 -25.81 -3.96 25.07
N ASP A 10 -25.02 -3.40 25.99
CA ASP A 10 -25.07 -1.98 26.30
C ASP A 10 -24.38 -1.14 25.20
N ASP A 11 -24.42 0.18 25.34
CA ASP A 11 -23.84 1.12 24.37
C ASP A 11 -22.31 1.01 24.24
N SER A 12 -21.63 0.31 25.15
CA SER A 12 -20.18 0.10 25.07
C SER A 12 -19.81 -0.79 23.88
N VAL A 13 -20.66 -1.74 23.49
CA VAL A 13 -20.37 -2.67 22.39
C VAL A 13 -20.40 -1.96 21.02
N PRO A 14 -21.45 -1.19 20.66
CA PRO A 14 -21.43 -0.39 19.43
C PRO A 14 -20.36 0.70 19.43
N ALA A 15 -20.01 1.27 20.59
CA ALA A 15 -18.93 2.24 20.69
C ALA A 15 -17.56 1.60 20.40
N ALA A 16 -17.26 0.45 21.01
CA ALA A 16 -16.04 -0.30 20.77
C ALA A 16 -15.92 -0.75 19.30
N LEU A 17 -17.03 -1.20 18.70
CA LEU A 17 -17.04 -1.61 17.29
C LEU A 17 -16.71 -0.44 16.34
N ARG A 18 -17.31 0.74 16.58
CA ARG A 18 -17.01 1.94 15.79
C ARG A 18 -15.56 2.39 15.95
N ALA A 19 -15.05 2.40 17.18
CA ALA A 19 -13.66 2.72 17.46
C ALA A 19 -12.69 1.75 16.75
N ALA A 20 -12.99 0.45 16.78
CA ALA A 20 -12.19 -0.55 16.07
C ALA A 20 -12.20 -0.35 14.55
N ARG A 21 -13.36 0.00 13.96
CA ARG A 21 -13.44 0.31 12.53
C ARG A 21 -12.61 1.54 12.17
N GLN A 22 -12.73 2.61 12.96
CA GLN A 22 -11.97 3.83 12.74
C GLN A 22 -10.46 3.57 12.82
N ALA A 23 -10.00 2.81 13.82
CA ALA A 23 -8.59 2.45 13.97
C ALA A 23 -8.08 1.62 12.77
N PHE A 24 -8.91 0.71 12.25
CA PHE A 24 -8.60 -0.06 11.05
C PHE A 24 -8.47 0.84 9.80
N ASP A 25 -9.40 1.79 9.63
CA ASP A 25 -9.37 2.75 8.53
C ASP A 25 -8.11 3.63 8.58
N GLU A 26 -7.78 4.15 9.75
CA GLU A 26 -6.56 4.95 9.96
C GLU A 26 -5.28 4.14 9.71
N ALA A 27 -5.25 2.87 10.13
CA ALA A 27 -4.13 1.97 9.84
C ALA A 27 -4.00 1.68 8.33
N THR A 28 -5.12 1.47 7.65
CA THR A 28 -5.16 1.23 6.20
C THR A 28 -4.68 2.47 5.44
N ALA A 29 -5.19 3.66 5.78
CA ALA A 29 -4.77 4.91 5.16
C ALA A 29 -3.28 5.18 5.33
N ARG A 30 -2.72 4.93 6.53
CA ARG A 30 -1.26 5.03 6.77
C ARG A 30 -0.47 4.03 5.95
N HIS A 31 -0.95 2.81 5.82
CA HIS A 31 -0.29 1.79 5.00
C HIS A 31 -0.28 2.17 3.52
N GLU A 32 -1.42 2.63 3.00
CA GLU A 32 -1.54 3.08 1.61
C GLU A 32 -0.63 4.27 1.32
N ALA A 33 -0.57 5.25 2.23
CA ALA A 33 0.33 6.39 2.11
C ALA A 33 1.81 5.95 2.09
N ALA A 34 2.22 5.04 3.00
CA ALA A 34 3.58 4.52 3.05
C ALA A 34 3.94 3.73 1.78
N ILE A 35 3.01 2.95 1.23
CA ILE A 35 3.20 2.24 -0.05
C ILE A 35 3.33 3.23 -1.22
N ALA A 36 2.53 4.30 -1.23
CA ALA A 36 2.63 5.33 -2.26
C ALA A 36 3.99 6.04 -2.21
N GLU A 37 4.43 6.45 -1.03
CA GLU A 37 5.76 7.06 -0.83
C GLU A 37 6.90 6.12 -1.27
N ALA A 38 6.83 4.84 -0.90
CA ALA A 38 7.84 3.86 -1.31
C ALA A 38 7.87 3.66 -2.84
N ARG A 39 6.70 3.69 -3.51
CA ARG A 39 6.61 3.60 -4.98
C ARG A 39 7.22 4.81 -5.66
N ASP A 40 6.95 6.01 -5.15
CA ASP A 40 7.50 7.26 -5.68
C ASP A 40 9.02 7.33 -5.50
N ALA A 41 9.51 6.93 -4.33
CA ALA A 41 10.94 6.84 -4.05
C ALA A 41 11.63 5.84 -5.00
N TRP A 42 11.02 4.66 -5.19
CA TRP A 42 11.54 3.67 -6.13
C TRP A 42 11.56 4.18 -7.57
N ALA A 43 10.46 4.76 -8.05
CA ALA A 43 10.40 5.30 -9.41
C ALA A 43 11.41 6.44 -9.62
N SER A 44 11.65 7.27 -8.61
CA SER A 44 12.66 8.33 -8.65
C SER A 44 14.08 7.78 -8.70
N ALA A 45 14.39 6.73 -7.92
CA ALA A 45 15.68 6.05 -7.99
C ALA A 45 15.92 5.38 -9.35
N LEU A 46 14.89 4.74 -9.91
CA LEU A 46 14.94 4.16 -11.26
C LEU A 46 15.22 5.23 -12.32
N ALA A 47 14.53 6.37 -12.26
CA ALA A 47 14.75 7.47 -13.19
C ALA A 47 16.19 7.99 -13.11
N ALA A 48 16.71 8.21 -11.90
CA ALA A 48 18.08 8.65 -11.69
C ALA A 48 19.13 7.66 -12.24
N ALA A 49 18.90 6.35 -12.09
CA ALA A 49 19.79 5.33 -12.65
C ALA A 49 19.81 5.35 -14.19
N VAL A 50 18.64 5.54 -14.81
CA VAL A 50 18.51 5.64 -16.27
C VAL A 50 19.15 6.93 -16.79
N GLU A 51 18.94 8.06 -16.11
CA GLU A 51 19.57 9.35 -16.44
C GLU A 51 21.10 9.29 -16.30
N ALA A 52 21.62 8.49 -15.37
CA ALA A 52 23.05 8.21 -15.24
C ALA A 52 23.59 7.25 -16.34
N GLY A 53 22.72 6.74 -17.22
CA GLY A 53 23.09 5.95 -18.39
C GLY A 53 22.91 4.44 -18.24
N MET A 54 22.35 3.95 -17.12
CA MET A 54 22.05 2.51 -16.99
C MET A 54 20.90 2.11 -17.93
N SER A 55 21.08 1.00 -18.64
CA SER A 55 20.00 0.38 -19.40
C SER A 55 19.01 -0.32 -18.48
N TYR A 56 17.75 -0.48 -18.93
CA TYR A 56 16.73 -1.17 -18.13
C TYR A 56 17.10 -2.62 -17.81
N ARG A 57 17.94 -3.25 -18.65
CA ARG A 57 18.44 -4.61 -18.42
C ARG A 57 19.45 -4.66 -17.27
N GLU A 58 20.33 -3.67 -17.17
CA GLU A 58 21.30 -3.57 -16.08
C GLU A 58 20.60 -3.27 -14.76
N VAL A 59 19.66 -2.32 -14.75
CA VAL A 59 18.85 -2.02 -13.56
C VAL A 59 18.05 -3.25 -13.11
N ALA A 60 17.43 -3.97 -14.05
CA ALA A 60 16.69 -5.21 -13.78
C ALA A 60 17.58 -6.29 -13.14
N ALA A 61 18.80 -6.46 -13.64
CA ALA A 61 19.77 -7.40 -13.10
C ALA A 61 20.23 -7.01 -11.69
N GLU A 62 20.42 -5.72 -11.43
CA GLU A 62 20.87 -5.20 -10.13
C GLU A 62 19.83 -5.38 -9.02
N VAL A 63 18.57 -5.02 -9.30
CA VAL A 63 17.51 -5.00 -8.27
C VAL A 63 16.60 -6.23 -8.30
N GLY A 64 16.85 -7.18 -9.20
CA GLY A 64 16.15 -8.47 -9.25
C GLY A 64 14.69 -8.39 -9.72
N VAL A 65 14.38 -7.47 -10.64
CA VAL A 65 13.02 -7.30 -11.20
C VAL A 65 13.02 -7.42 -12.72
N SER A 66 11.84 -7.56 -13.33
CA SER A 66 11.73 -7.56 -14.78
C SER A 66 11.91 -6.15 -15.38
N PRO A 67 12.48 -6.00 -16.59
CA PRO A 67 12.53 -4.72 -17.30
C PRO A 67 11.15 -4.09 -17.52
N THR A 68 10.11 -4.92 -17.65
CA THR A 68 8.70 -4.49 -17.71
C THR A 68 8.23 -3.83 -16.43
N SER A 69 8.66 -4.31 -15.26
CA SER A 69 8.34 -3.69 -13.96
C SER A 69 8.95 -2.29 -13.85
N ILE A 70 10.17 -2.10 -14.35
CA ILE A 70 10.85 -0.80 -14.40
C ILE A 70 10.09 0.17 -15.29
N SER A 71 9.73 -0.28 -16.50
CA SER A 71 8.96 0.53 -17.46
C SER A 71 7.60 0.96 -16.88
N ALA A 72 6.88 0.04 -16.22
CA ALA A 72 5.62 0.34 -15.57
C ALA A 72 5.76 1.36 -14.43
N ALA A 73 6.81 1.24 -13.61
CA ALA A 73 7.08 2.17 -12.50
C ALA A 73 7.40 3.58 -13.01
N LEU A 74 8.23 3.70 -14.04
CA LEU A 74 8.55 4.99 -14.66
C LEU A 74 7.33 5.62 -15.33
N LYS A 75 6.46 4.82 -15.95
CA LYS A 75 5.21 5.29 -16.54
C LYS A 75 4.20 5.75 -15.48
N ALA A 76 4.16 5.14 -14.31
CA ALA A 76 3.24 5.57 -13.24
C ALA A 76 3.64 6.91 -12.61
N ARG A 77 4.90 7.34 -12.77
CA ARG A 77 5.45 8.59 -12.23
C ARG A 77 5.15 9.82 -13.08
N GLY A 78 4.99 9.66 -14.41
CA GLY A 78 4.79 10.75 -15.37
C GLY A 78 3.41 10.72 -15.99
#